data_AF-A0A268BNM3-F1
#
_entry.id   AF-A0A268BNM3-F1
#
_cell.length_a   1.000
_cell.length_b   1.000
_cell.length_c   1.000
_cell.angle_alpha   90.00
_cell.angle_beta   90.00
_cell.angle_gamma   90.00
#
_symmetry.space_group_name_H-M   'P 1'
#
loop_
_entity.id
_entity.type
_entity.pdbx_description
1 polymer ?
#
loop_
_entity_poly.entity_id
_entity_poly.type
_entity_poly.pdbx_seq_one_letter_code
_entity_poly.pdbx_strand_id
1 'polypeptide(L)'
;MKIKPLIVCIIFTIFLTACSVGFTTSSGDDESTEQQPTVENVDTEKLIPLGSVVKLKGAEKPVMIHGYEQQEYGSEKLYDYISVPYPEGHIRPDYSIFFNREDIEEVLHVGYATSEDEKLREEADSRLKEN
;
A
#
# COMPACT_ATOMS: atom_id res chain seq x y z
N MET A 1 -20.77 2.65 58.51
CA MET A 1 -22.19 2.89 58.17
C MET A 1 -22.46 4.38 58.10
N LYS A 2 -22.81 4.89 56.90
CA LYS A 2 -23.79 5.96 56.66
C LYS A 2 -23.97 6.07 55.13
N ILE A 3 -24.91 5.27 54.66
CA ILE A 3 -25.54 5.36 53.35
C ILE A 3 -26.68 6.37 53.47
N LYS A 4 -26.93 7.12 52.38
CA LYS A 4 -28.24 7.53 51.81
C LYS A 4 -28.17 8.95 51.20
N PRO A 5 -29.06 9.35 50.28
CA PRO A 5 -29.36 8.80 48.95
C PRO A 5 -29.68 9.96 47.96
N LEU A 6 -30.45 9.68 46.89
CA LEU A 6 -31.34 10.62 46.16
C LEU A 6 -30.67 11.40 45.01
N ILE A 7 -30.66 10.85 43.79
CA ILE A 7 -31.70 11.05 42.76
C ILE A 7 -31.91 12.54 42.44
N VAL A 8 -31.30 12.99 41.35
CA VAL A 8 -31.87 14.01 40.46
C VAL A 8 -31.64 13.56 39.01
N CYS A 9 -32.75 13.16 38.40
CA CYS A 9 -33.11 13.23 36.97
C CYS A 9 -32.11 12.62 35.97
N ILE A 10 -32.36 11.42 35.44
CA ILE A 10 -33.38 11.17 34.41
C ILE A 10 -33.34 12.25 33.32
N ILE A 11 -32.43 12.07 32.36
CA ILE A 11 -32.69 12.29 30.93
C ILE A 11 -32.29 10.94 30.31
N PHE A 12 -33.22 9.97 30.19
CA PHE A 12 -34.13 9.83 29.04
C PHE A 12 -33.32 9.92 27.73
N THR A 13 -33.10 8.93 26.88
CA THR A 13 -33.61 7.59 26.63
C THR A 13 -32.78 7.16 25.42
N ILE A 14 -32.16 5.97 25.44
CA ILE A 14 -32.52 4.83 24.57
C ILE A 14 -32.46 5.17 23.07
N PHE A 15 -31.61 4.47 22.31
CA PHE A 15 -32.01 3.57 21.20
C PHE A 15 -30.75 2.84 20.68
N LEU A 16 -30.58 1.57 21.10
CA LEU A 16 -30.65 0.33 20.28
C LEU A 16 -29.33 0.00 19.54
N THR A 17 -28.52 -1.01 19.93
CA THR A 17 -28.62 -2.45 19.55
C THR A 17 -29.18 -2.68 18.15
N ALA A 18 -28.60 -3.42 17.20
CA ALA A 18 -27.62 -4.51 17.17
C ALA A 18 -27.04 -4.56 15.72
N CYS A 19 -25.90 -5.18 15.42
CA CYS A 19 -25.78 -6.63 15.25
C CYS A 19 -24.37 -7.14 15.56
N SER A 20 -24.34 -8.20 16.36
CA SER A 20 -23.22 -9.10 16.58
C SER A 20 -22.90 -9.94 15.35
N VAL A 21 -21.67 -9.84 14.88
CA VAL A 21 -20.81 -10.94 14.39
C VAL A 21 -19.41 -10.51 14.88
N GLY A 22 -18.86 -11.03 15.96
CA GLY A 22 -18.53 -12.43 16.19
C GLY A 22 -17.07 -12.67 15.77
N PHE A 23 -16.10 -12.18 16.55
CA PHE A 23 -14.72 -12.69 16.47
C PHE A 23 -14.15 -12.79 17.89
N THR A 24 -14.19 -14.00 18.43
CA THR A 24 -13.58 -14.40 19.69
C THR A 24 -12.06 -14.45 19.53
N THR A 25 -11.36 -13.88 20.49
CA THR A 25 -9.91 -13.98 20.70
C THR A 25 -9.46 -15.44 20.78
N SER A 26 -8.51 -15.85 19.94
CA SER A 26 -7.60 -16.94 20.24
C SER A 26 -6.22 -16.34 20.51
N SER A 27 -5.83 -16.34 21.78
CA SER A 27 -4.46 -16.17 22.22
C SER A 27 -3.61 -17.30 21.65
N GLY A 28 -2.69 -16.94 20.76
CA GLY A 28 -1.50 -17.70 20.44
C GLY A 28 -0.38 -16.67 20.35
N ASP A 29 0.55 -16.74 21.29
CA ASP A 29 1.70 -15.85 21.39
C ASP A 29 2.59 -16.00 20.15
N ASP A 30 2.52 -15.02 19.23
CA ASP A 30 3.65 -14.56 18.43
C ASP A 30 3.31 -13.16 17.90
N GLU A 31 3.53 -12.13 18.72
CA GLU A 31 3.52 -10.73 18.28
C GLU A 31 4.78 -10.48 17.45
N SER A 32 4.85 -11.09 16.27
CA SER A 32 5.65 -10.55 15.19
C SER A 32 4.92 -9.29 14.74
N THR A 33 5.45 -8.12 15.11
CA THR A 33 4.99 -6.88 14.53
C THR A 33 5.19 -7.00 13.01
N GLU A 34 4.11 -7.11 12.22
CA GLU A 34 4.17 -6.87 10.78
C GLU A 34 4.63 -5.42 10.59
N GLN A 35 5.95 -5.21 10.48
CA GLN A 35 6.52 -3.90 10.26
C GLN A 35 6.37 -3.58 8.77
N GLN A 36 5.54 -2.58 8.43
CA GLN A 36 5.47 -2.10 7.06
C GLN A 36 6.85 -1.63 6.58
N PRO A 37 7.25 -1.92 5.33
CA PRO A 37 8.52 -1.48 4.79
C PRO A 37 8.60 0.05 4.78
N THR A 38 9.75 0.57 5.19
CA THR A 38 10.06 2.00 5.22
C THR A 38 11.16 2.29 4.21
N VAL A 39 11.35 3.58 3.89
CA VAL A 39 12.36 4.02 2.93
C VAL A 39 13.77 3.54 3.29
N GLU A 40 14.08 3.42 4.59
CA GLU A 40 15.41 3.01 5.04
C GLU A 40 15.70 1.50 4.83
N ASN A 41 14.66 0.67 4.68
CA ASN A 41 14.79 -0.78 4.61
C ASN A 41 14.18 -1.41 3.35
N VAL A 42 13.80 -0.60 2.36
CA VAL A 42 13.24 -1.10 1.10
C VAL A 42 14.36 -1.62 0.20
N ASP A 43 14.21 -2.87 -0.27
CA ASP A 43 15.10 -3.49 -1.24
C ASP A 43 14.67 -3.14 -2.66
N THR A 44 15.42 -2.28 -3.34
CA THR A 44 15.14 -1.84 -4.71
C THR A 44 15.62 -2.81 -5.79
N GLU A 45 16.33 -3.88 -5.41
CA GLU A 45 16.65 -4.98 -6.34
C GLU A 45 15.41 -5.84 -6.62
N LYS A 46 14.39 -5.75 -5.77
CA LYS A 46 13.07 -6.37 -5.96
C LYS A 46 12.04 -5.32 -6.36
N LEU A 47 10.91 -5.80 -6.89
CA LEU A 47 9.76 -4.91 -7.04
C LEU A 47 9.37 -4.32 -5.67
N ILE A 48 8.99 -3.05 -5.60
CA ILE A 48 8.52 -2.37 -4.36
C ILE A 48 6.99 -2.17 -4.36
N PRO A 49 6.32 -2.01 -3.20
CA PRO A 49 4.86 -1.96 -3.10
C PRO A 49 4.19 -0.89 -3.96
N LEU A 50 2.96 -1.15 -4.41
CA LEU A 50 2.15 -0.17 -5.14
C LEU A 50 1.81 1.04 -4.26
N GLY A 51 1.71 2.21 -4.89
CA GLY A 51 1.58 3.49 -4.19
C GLY A 51 2.91 4.05 -3.68
N SER A 52 4.03 3.35 -3.88
CA SER A 52 5.35 3.91 -3.64
C SER A 52 5.57 5.13 -4.53
N VAL A 53 6.13 6.18 -3.97
CA VAL A 53 6.50 7.41 -4.69
C VAL A 53 8.01 7.41 -4.85
N VAL A 54 8.48 7.53 -6.09
CA VAL A 54 9.90 7.44 -6.44
C VAL A 54 10.33 8.63 -7.30
N LYS A 55 11.61 8.98 -7.18
CA LYS A 55 12.31 9.85 -8.11
C LYS A 55 12.97 8.99 -9.17
N LEU A 56 12.71 9.28 -10.44
CA LEU A 56 13.41 8.65 -11.55
C LEU A 56 14.63 9.48 -11.96
N LYS A 57 15.67 8.79 -12.44
CA LYS A 57 16.90 9.42 -12.94
C LYS A 57 16.58 10.46 -14.01
N GLY A 58 16.92 11.72 -13.73
CA GLY A 58 16.74 12.84 -14.66
C GLY A 58 15.30 13.33 -14.84
N ALA A 59 14.32 12.77 -14.13
CA ALA A 59 12.95 13.29 -14.13
C ALA A 59 12.86 14.59 -13.32
N GLU A 60 12.02 15.52 -13.72
CA GLU A 60 11.80 16.76 -12.95
C GLU A 60 10.91 16.50 -11.72
N LYS A 61 9.83 15.73 -11.90
CA LYS A 61 8.86 15.40 -10.86
C LYS A 61 8.95 13.93 -10.43
N PRO A 62 8.58 13.61 -9.18
CA PRO A 62 8.43 12.23 -8.75
C PRO A 62 7.19 11.60 -9.39
N VAL A 63 7.17 10.26 -9.37
CA VAL A 63 6.07 9.46 -9.90
C VAL A 63 5.59 8.47 -8.85
N MET A 64 4.31 8.09 -8.91
CA MET A 64 3.71 7.07 -8.06
C MET A 64 3.47 5.80 -8.86
N ILE A 65 4.01 4.68 -8.38
CA ILE A 65 3.85 3.36 -8.99
C ILE A 65 2.43 2.86 -8.77
N HIS A 66 1.76 2.40 -9.84
CA HIS A 66 0.40 1.86 -9.73
C HIS A 66 0.16 0.57 -10.54
N GLY A 67 1.21 -0.06 -11.07
CA GLY A 67 1.14 -1.39 -11.65
C GLY A 67 2.52 -2.01 -11.85
N TYR A 68 2.56 -3.34 -11.85
CA TYR A 68 3.75 -4.16 -12.11
C TYR A 68 3.70 -4.80 -13.49
N GLU A 69 4.86 -5.15 -14.05
CA GLU A 69 4.98 -6.02 -15.23
C GLU A 69 4.11 -5.53 -16.40
N GLN A 70 4.42 -4.34 -16.87
CA GLN A 70 3.55 -3.61 -17.78
C GLN A 70 4.12 -3.63 -19.20
N GLN A 71 3.27 -3.99 -20.15
CA GLN A 71 3.60 -3.97 -21.57
C GLN A 71 2.95 -2.76 -22.23
N GLU A 72 3.75 -1.95 -22.91
CA GLU A 72 3.25 -0.82 -23.67
C GLU A 72 2.43 -1.30 -24.89
N TYR A 73 1.30 -0.65 -25.16
CA TYR A 73 0.43 -1.04 -26.27
C TYR A 73 1.16 -0.94 -27.61
N GLY A 74 1.21 -2.06 -28.34
CA GLY A 74 1.90 -2.14 -29.63
C GLY A 74 3.42 -2.32 -29.52
N SER A 75 3.95 -2.51 -28.31
CA SER A 75 5.35 -2.86 -28.05
C SER A 75 5.44 -4.27 -27.48
N GLU A 76 6.50 -5.01 -27.79
CA GLU A 76 6.83 -6.28 -27.11
C GLU A 76 7.66 -6.05 -25.84
N LYS A 77 7.99 -4.79 -25.54
CA LYS A 77 8.80 -4.45 -24.38
C LYS A 77 7.97 -4.50 -23.10
N LEU A 78 8.46 -5.30 -22.16
CA LEU A 78 7.95 -5.40 -20.80
C LEU A 78 8.74 -4.47 -19.88
N TYR A 79 8.05 -3.82 -18.95
CA TYR A 79 8.63 -2.92 -17.96
C TYR A 79 8.28 -3.40 -16.56
N ASP A 80 9.16 -3.15 -15.59
CA ASP A 80 8.87 -3.46 -14.19
C ASP A 80 7.61 -2.72 -13.70
N TYR A 81 7.45 -1.45 -14.09
CA TYR A 81 6.42 -0.56 -13.56
C TYR A 81 5.68 0.26 -14.62
N ILE A 82 4.45 0.63 -14.27
CA ILE A 82 3.76 1.82 -14.79
C ILE A 82 3.48 2.78 -13.64
N SER A 83 3.60 4.08 -13.91
CA SER A 83 3.39 5.13 -12.93
C SER A 83 2.68 6.34 -13.50
N VAL A 84 2.24 7.21 -12.59
CA VAL A 84 1.68 8.52 -12.87
C VAL A 84 2.47 9.62 -12.18
N PRO A 85 2.48 10.87 -12.69
CA PRO A 85 3.07 12.00 -11.99
C PRO A 85 2.48 12.17 -10.60
N TYR A 86 3.31 12.46 -9.60
CA TYR A 86 2.87 12.76 -8.25
C TYR A 86 3.06 14.25 -7.93
N PRO A 87 2.07 14.95 -7.33
CA PRO A 87 0.82 14.43 -6.74
C PRO A 87 -0.39 14.44 -7.69
N GLU A 88 -0.22 14.74 -8.97
CA GLU A 88 -1.34 14.93 -9.90
C GLU A 88 -2.14 13.66 -10.17
N GLY A 89 -1.50 12.49 -10.13
CA GLY A 89 -2.13 11.20 -10.39
C GLY A 89 -2.42 10.98 -11.89
N HIS A 90 -3.41 10.11 -12.17
CA HIS A 90 -3.78 9.77 -13.54
C HIS A 90 -4.57 10.91 -14.20
N ILE A 91 -3.88 11.72 -15.00
CA ILE A 91 -4.49 12.81 -15.76
C ILE A 91 -5.13 12.26 -17.05
N ARG A 92 -4.34 11.52 -17.83
CA ARG A 92 -4.70 10.90 -19.10
C ARG A 92 -3.75 9.71 -19.41
N PRO A 93 -4.13 8.78 -20.32
CA PRO A 93 -3.30 7.62 -20.63
C PRO A 93 -1.88 7.94 -21.15
N ASP A 94 -1.72 9.06 -21.85
CA ASP A 94 -0.44 9.52 -22.41
C ASP A 94 0.51 10.14 -21.37
N TYR A 95 0.07 10.25 -20.11
CA TYR A 95 0.88 10.74 -19.00
C TYR A 95 1.41 9.60 -18.12
N SER A 96 1.07 8.35 -18.43
CA SER A 96 1.65 7.20 -17.75
C SER A 96 3.10 7.00 -18.18
N ILE A 97 3.97 6.70 -17.21
CA ILE A 97 5.40 6.48 -17.44
C ILE A 97 5.71 5.02 -17.14
N PHE A 98 6.19 4.31 -18.16
CA PHE A 98 6.72 2.96 -18.04
C PHE A 98 8.22 3.03 -17.77
N PHE A 99 8.72 2.27 -16.77
CA PHE A 99 10.13 2.31 -16.38
C PHE A 99 10.54 1.03 -15.63
N ASN A 100 11.84 0.80 -15.52
CA ASN A 100 12.42 -0.33 -14.80
C ASN A 100 12.93 0.09 -13.42
N ARG A 101 13.09 -0.85 -12.48
CA ARG A 101 13.62 -0.56 -11.14
C ARG A 101 15.01 0.06 -11.15
N GLU A 102 15.80 -0.23 -12.20
CA GLU A 102 17.11 0.38 -12.45
C GLU A 102 17.03 1.90 -12.74
N ASP A 103 15.87 2.42 -13.14
CA ASP A 103 15.65 3.85 -13.39
C ASP A 103 15.32 4.65 -12.12
N ILE A 104 15.08 3.95 -11.00
CA ILE A 104 14.83 4.59 -9.70
C ILE A 104 16.14 5.23 -9.22
N GLU A 105 16.07 6.54 -8.97
CA GLU A 105 17.13 7.31 -8.33
C GLU A 105 16.98 7.29 -6.81
N GLU A 106 15.74 7.46 -6.33
CA GLU A 106 15.42 7.54 -4.90
C GLU A 106 13.98 7.07 -4.62
N VAL A 107 13.77 6.34 -3.53
CA VAL A 107 12.44 6.04 -3.00
C VAL A 107 12.06 7.12 -1.99
N LEU A 108 11.00 7.89 -2.27
CA LEU A 108 10.55 9.00 -1.43
C LEU A 108 9.47 8.56 -0.43
N HIS A 109 8.69 7.54 -0.81
CA HIS A 109 7.66 6.94 0.01
C HIS A 109 7.49 5.47 -0.38
N VAL A 110 7.37 4.59 0.61
CA VAL A 110 7.02 3.20 0.38
C VAL A 110 5.50 3.06 0.42
N GLY A 111 4.97 2.40 -0.60
CA GLY A 111 3.55 2.16 -0.77
C GLY A 111 2.97 1.19 0.27
N TYR A 112 1.69 0.91 0.12
CA TYR A 112 0.98 0.07 1.07
C TYR A 112 1.30 -1.41 0.84
N ALA A 113 1.98 -2.02 1.81
CA ALA A 113 2.36 -3.43 1.75
C ALA A 113 1.41 -4.29 2.59
N THR A 114 0.92 -5.37 1.98
CA THR A 114 0.15 -6.44 2.63
C THR A 114 0.71 -7.79 2.17
N SER A 115 0.30 -8.88 2.80
CA SER A 115 0.63 -10.23 2.34
C SER A 115 0.09 -10.52 0.92
N GLU A 116 -1.02 -9.89 0.53
CA GLU A 116 -1.53 -9.97 -0.84
C GLU A 116 -0.66 -9.19 -1.83
N ASP A 117 -0.22 -7.96 -1.49
CA ASP A 117 0.75 -7.21 -2.31
C ASP A 117 2.04 -8.02 -2.48
N GLU A 118 2.61 -8.52 -1.38
CA GLU A 118 3.87 -9.26 -1.41
C GLU A 118 3.77 -10.47 -2.35
N LYS A 119 2.70 -11.26 -2.23
CA LYS A 119 2.47 -12.40 -3.12
C LYS A 119 2.37 -11.98 -4.59
N LEU A 120 1.54 -10.99 -4.93
CA LEU A 120 1.38 -10.53 -6.31
C LEU A 120 2.66 -9.94 -6.89
N ARG A 121 3.42 -9.23 -6.05
CA ARG A 121 4.70 -8.60 -6.37
C ARG A 121 5.79 -9.66 -6.62
N GLU A 122 5.87 -10.71 -5.82
CA GLU A 122 6.80 -11.84 -6.04
C GLU A 122 6.46 -12.63 -7.31
N GLU A 123 5.18 -12.86 -7.58
CA GLU A 123 4.73 -13.52 -8.81
C GLU A 123 5.11 -12.69 -10.05
N ALA A 124 4.92 -11.35 -10.01
CA ALA A 124 5.34 -10.45 -11.08
C ALA A 124 6.87 -10.44 -11.25
N ASP A 125 7.62 -10.36 -10.16
CA ASP A 125 9.09 -10.38 -10.18
C ASP A 125 9.64 -11.70 -10.77
N SER A 126 8.93 -12.81 -10.57
CA SER A 126 9.28 -14.10 -11.14
C SER A 126 9.08 -14.12 -12.66
N ARG A 127 7.94 -13.62 -13.16
CA ARG A 127 7.66 -13.54 -14.61
C ARG A 127 8.62 -12.60 -15.35
N LEU A 128 9.05 -11.53 -14.70
CA LEU A 128 10.05 -10.61 -15.25
C LEU A 128 11.43 -11.25 -15.43
N LYS A 129 11.79 -12.27 -14.64
CA LYS A 129 13.07 -13.01 -14.76
C LYS A 129 13.07 -14.09 -15.85
N GLU A 130 11.89 -14.49 -16.30
CA GLU A 130 11.71 -15.50 -17.35
C GLU A 130 11.83 -14.93 -18.77
N ASN A 131 11.83 -13.60 -18.91
CA ASN A 131 11.91 -12.85 -20.17
C ASN A 131 13.30 -12.21 -20.37
#